data_AF-A0A8I0TYQ2-F1
#
_entry.id   AF-A0A8I0TYQ2-F1
#
_cell.length_a   1.000
_cell.length_b   1.000
_cell.length_c   1.000
_cell.angle_alpha   90.00
_cell.angle_beta   90.00
_cell.angle_gamma   90.00
#
_symmetry.space_group_name_H-M   'P 1'
#
loop_
_entity.id
_entity.type
_entity.pdbx_description
1 polymer ?
#
loop_
_entity_poly.entity_id
_entity_poly.type
_entity_poly.pdbx_seq_one_letter_code
_entity_poly.pdbx_strand_id
1 'polypeptide(L)'
;MVVQARVRLLSANRRVVRGAEGLWIYRLLTQVEPEVYGSKLAYVLVEASTSPLVRELPERRLALLDEAVEVAKALSRENPYRAKMLARALTARQRELAGPRAAGEREHRADPQEERREGA
;
A
#
# COMPACT_ATOMS: atom_id res chain seq x y z
N MET A 1 -1.31 -27.27 -5.50
CA MET A 1 -0.91 -25.86 -5.39
C MET A 1 -2.11 -24.91 -5.56
N VAL A 2 -2.68 -24.72 -6.76
CA VAL A 2 -3.81 -23.77 -6.97
C VAL A 2 -5.13 -24.21 -6.31
N VAL A 3 -5.47 -25.49 -6.39
CA VAL A 3 -6.68 -26.07 -5.75
C VAL A 3 -6.66 -25.84 -4.23
N GLN A 4 -5.49 -25.94 -3.59
CA GLN A 4 -5.35 -25.73 -2.16
C GLN A 4 -5.55 -24.25 -1.77
N ALA A 5 -5.07 -23.30 -2.59
CA ALA A 5 -5.34 -21.88 -2.37
C ALA A 5 -6.82 -21.53 -2.55
N ARG A 6 -7.49 -22.13 -3.54
CA ARG A 6 -8.94 -22.00 -3.73
C ARG A 6 -9.73 -22.59 -2.56
N VAL A 7 -9.37 -23.81 -2.12
CA VAL A 7 -9.98 -24.46 -0.95
C VAL A 7 -9.78 -23.61 0.31
N ARG A 8 -8.58 -23.09 0.56
CA ARG A 8 -8.33 -22.20 1.72
C ARG A 8 -9.10 -20.88 1.64
N LEU A 9 -9.24 -20.29 0.46
CA LEU A 9 -10.04 -19.08 0.28
C LEU A 9 -11.52 -19.34 0.61
N LEU A 10 -12.05 -20.47 0.15
CA LEU A 10 -13.43 -20.90 0.42
C LEU A 10 -13.62 -21.25 1.91
N SER A 11 -12.66 -21.93 2.53
CA SER A 11 -12.70 -22.29 3.95
C SER A 11 -12.55 -21.09 4.89
N ALA A 12 -11.91 -20.01 4.47
CA ALA A 12 -11.71 -18.84 5.32
C ALA A 12 -12.99 -18.04 5.63
N ASN A 13 -14.10 -18.31 4.91
CA ASN A 13 -15.41 -17.66 5.03
C ASN A 13 -15.36 -16.13 5.22
N ARG A 14 -14.36 -15.48 4.60
CA ARG A 14 -14.08 -14.04 4.72
C ARG A 14 -13.82 -13.47 3.34
N ARG A 15 -14.36 -12.27 3.10
CA ARG A 15 -14.29 -11.59 1.78
C ARG A 15 -12.85 -11.35 1.31
N VAL A 16 -11.89 -11.22 2.25
CA VAL A 16 -10.44 -11.11 2.00
C VAL A 16 -9.64 -11.76 3.13
N VAL A 17 -8.74 -12.70 2.80
CA VAL A 17 -7.72 -13.23 3.74
C VAL A 17 -6.55 -12.24 3.83
N ARG A 18 -6.16 -11.86 5.04
CA ARG A 18 -5.10 -10.86 5.31
C ARG A 18 -3.83 -11.52 5.88
N GLY A 19 -2.75 -10.76 5.98
CA GLY A 19 -1.48 -11.24 6.55
C GLY A 19 -0.68 -12.14 5.61
N ALA A 20 0.30 -12.86 6.17
CA ALA A 20 1.23 -13.70 5.40
C ALA A 20 0.52 -14.78 4.58
N GLU A 21 -0.52 -15.39 5.14
CA GLU A 21 -1.33 -16.40 4.44
C GLU A 21 -2.13 -15.77 3.28
N GLY A 22 -2.73 -14.60 3.49
CA GLY A 22 -3.43 -13.86 2.43
C GLY A 22 -2.51 -13.50 1.27
N LEU A 23 -1.30 -13.03 1.56
CA LEU A 23 -0.29 -12.73 0.55
C LEU A 23 0.09 -13.96 -0.26
N TRP A 24 0.35 -15.10 0.40
CA TRP A 24 0.69 -16.35 -0.28
C TRP A 24 -0.46 -16.83 -1.19
N ILE A 25 -1.70 -16.83 -0.68
CA ILE A 25 -2.89 -17.23 -1.45
C ILE A 25 -3.05 -16.35 -2.69
N TYR A 26 -3.06 -15.02 -2.51
CA TYR A 26 -3.35 -14.13 -3.63
C TYR A 26 -2.21 -14.04 -4.64
N ARG A 27 -0.93 -14.15 -4.23
CA ARG A 27 0.18 -14.27 -5.17
C ARG A 27 0.05 -15.49 -6.06
N LEU A 28 -0.37 -16.64 -5.50
CA LEU A 28 -0.56 -17.86 -6.28
C LEU A 28 -1.77 -17.74 -7.22
N LEU A 29 -2.88 -17.16 -6.74
CA LEU A 29 -4.09 -17.03 -7.54
C LEU A 29 -3.95 -16.01 -8.68
N THR A 30 -3.20 -14.93 -8.47
CA THR A 30 -2.93 -13.92 -9.51
C THR A 30 -2.09 -14.47 -10.66
N GLN A 31 -1.29 -15.51 -10.46
CA GLN A 31 -0.56 -16.17 -11.56
C GLN A 31 -1.49 -16.89 -12.55
N VAL A 32 -2.67 -17.30 -12.09
CA VAL A 32 -3.64 -18.04 -12.91
C VAL A 32 -4.71 -17.11 -13.46
N GLU A 33 -5.27 -16.24 -12.61
CA GLU A 33 -6.35 -15.33 -12.96
C GLU A 33 -6.04 -13.92 -12.44
N PRO A 34 -5.13 -13.18 -13.10
CA PRO A 34 -4.68 -11.87 -12.63
C PRO A 34 -5.82 -10.85 -12.55
N GLU A 35 -6.78 -10.88 -13.48
CA GLU A 35 -7.92 -9.95 -13.49
C GLU A 35 -8.88 -10.15 -12.31
N VAL A 36 -9.03 -11.39 -11.84
CA VAL A 36 -9.94 -11.75 -10.75
C VAL A 36 -9.32 -11.43 -9.40
N TYR A 37 -8.04 -11.75 -9.23
CA TYR A 37 -7.37 -11.73 -7.93
C TYR A 37 -6.38 -10.58 -7.74
N GLY A 38 -5.90 -9.94 -8.81
CA GLY A 38 -4.89 -8.88 -8.74
C GLY A 38 -5.37 -7.67 -7.94
N SER A 39 -6.65 -7.29 -8.03
CA SER A 39 -7.21 -6.21 -7.21
C SER A 39 -7.19 -6.55 -5.71
N LYS A 40 -7.43 -7.82 -5.34
CA LYS A 40 -7.36 -8.30 -3.96
C LYS A 40 -5.90 -8.41 -3.49
N LEU A 41 -5.00 -8.86 -4.35
CA LEU A 41 -3.56 -8.91 -4.05
C LEU A 41 -3.01 -7.51 -3.77
N ALA A 42 -3.27 -6.55 -4.65
CA ALA A 42 -2.87 -5.14 -4.46
C ALA A 42 -3.40 -4.57 -3.14
N TYR A 43 -4.66 -4.87 -2.78
CA TYR A 43 -5.22 -4.47 -1.50
C TYR A 43 -4.47 -5.08 -0.31
N VAL A 44 -4.24 -6.40 -0.31
CA VAL A 44 -3.58 -7.09 0.81
C VAL A 44 -2.13 -6.66 0.96
N LEU A 45 -1.42 -6.36 -0.14
CA LEU A 45 -0.06 -5.83 -0.11
C LEU A 45 0.01 -4.45 0.57
N VAL A 46 -0.93 -3.55 0.26
CA VAL A 46 -1.01 -2.24 0.93
C VAL A 46 -1.30 -2.41 2.42
N GLU A 47 -2.26 -3.26 2.81
CA GLU A 47 -2.55 -3.53 4.22
C GLU A 47 -1.35 -4.15 4.94
N ALA A 48 -0.63 -5.07 4.28
CA ALA A 48 0.56 -5.70 4.84
C ALA A 48 1.68 -4.68 5.11
N SER A 49 1.84 -3.66 4.26
CA SER A 49 2.81 -2.58 4.49
C SER A 49 2.51 -1.75 5.74
N THR A 50 1.26 -1.77 6.25
CA THR A 50 0.87 -1.06 7.47
C THR A 50 0.91 -1.96 8.72
N SER A 51 1.30 -3.22 8.55
CA SER A 51 1.35 -4.17 9.65
C SER A 51 2.41 -3.79 10.69
N PRO A 52 2.14 -3.93 12.00
CA PRO A 52 3.14 -3.73 13.05
C PRO A 52 4.41 -4.57 12.84
N LEU A 53 4.30 -5.73 12.18
CA LEU A 53 5.41 -6.65 11.92
C LEU A 53 6.50 -6.07 11.00
N VAL A 54 6.17 -5.08 10.18
CA VAL A 54 7.11 -4.45 9.23
C VAL A 54 7.35 -2.98 9.56
N ARG A 55 6.86 -2.49 10.72
CA ARG A 55 6.91 -1.08 11.10
C ARG A 55 8.34 -0.53 11.12
N GLU A 56 9.27 -1.31 11.68
CA GLU A 56 10.69 -0.95 11.80
C GLU A 56 11.51 -1.32 10.54
N LEU A 57 10.86 -1.76 9.46
CA LEU A 57 11.49 -2.25 8.24
C LEU A 57 11.01 -1.45 7.01
N PRO A 58 11.44 -0.19 6.86
CA PRO A 58 10.97 0.70 5.78
C PRO A 58 11.22 0.11 4.38
N GLU A 59 12.38 -0.51 4.18
CA GLU A 59 12.75 -1.28 2.97
C GLU A 59 11.69 -2.33 2.60
N ARG A 60 11.20 -3.08 3.60
CA ARG A 60 10.19 -4.13 3.39
C ARG A 60 8.81 -3.53 3.10
N ARG A 61 8.49 -2.40 3.70
CA ARG A 61 7.24 -1.68 3.44
C ARG A 61 7.21 -1.12 2.03
N LEU A 62 8.31 -0.51 1.57
CA LEU A 62 8.46 -0.05 0.19
C LEU A 62 8.35 -1.22 -0.80
N ALA A 63 9.02 -2.34 -0.57
CA ALA A 63 8.92 -3.51 -1.44
C ALA A 63 7.48 -4.03 -1.59
N LEU A 64 6.70 -4.07 -0.50
CA LEU A 64 5.28 -4.44 -0.54
C LEU A 64 4.44 -3.45 -1.35
N LEU A 65 4.74 -2.16 -1.23
CA LEU A 65 4.04 -1.08 -1.94
C LEU A 65 4.40 -1.04 -3.43
N ASP A 66 5.67 -1.29 -3.77
CA ASP A 66 6.13 -1.43 -5.15
C ASP A 66 5.42 -2.59 -5.85
N GLU A 67 5.35 -3.76 -5.20
CA GLU A 67 4.60 -4.91 -5.71
C GLU A 67 3.11 -4.57 -5.89
N ALA A 68 2.50 -3.85 -4.95
CA ALA A 68 1.10 -3.45 -5.06
C ALA A 68 0.84 -2.55 -6.27
N VAL A 69 1.76 -1.63 -6.55
CA VAL A 69 1.70 -0.75 -7.73
C VAL A 69 1.81 -1.56 -9.01
N GLU A 70 2.77 -2.49 -9.09
CA GLU A 70 2.97 -3.31 -10.29
C GLU A 70 1.78 -4.24 -10.55
N VAL A 71 1.24 -4.88 -9.52
CA VAL A 71 0.02 -5.68 -9.63
C VAL A 71 -1.16 -4.83 -10.13
N ALA A 72 -1.35 -3.63 -9.58
CA ALA A 72 -2.43 -2.75 -10.01
C ALA A 72 -2.23 -2.23 -11.45
N LYS A 73 -0.98 -1.99 -11.89
CA LYS A 73 -0.67 -1.61 -13.27
C LYS A 73 -0.88 -2.75 -14.27
N ALA A 74 -0.68 -3.99 -13.84
CA ALA A 74 -0.84 -5.18 -14.69
C ALA A 74 -2.30 -5.52 -15.00
N LEU A 75 -3.26 -5.10 -14.16
CA LEU A 75 -4.70 -5.29 -14.40
C LEU A 75 -5.15 -4.62 -15.71
N SER A 76 -6.16 -5.13 -16.41
CA SER A 76 -6.71 -4.49 -17.60
C SER A 76 -7.23 -3.07 -17.30
N ARG A 77 -7.20 -2.20 -18.32
CA ARG A 77 -7.82 -0.85 -18.23
C ARG A 77 -9.34 -0.93 -18.02
N GLU A 78 -9.96 -2.01 -18.45
CA GLU A 78 -11.38 -2.29 -18.25
C GLU A 78 -11.70 -2.76 -16.83
N ASN A 79 -10.68 -3.12 -16.04
CA ASN A 79 -10.89 -3.58 -14.68
C ASN A 79 -11.35 -2.40 -13.80
N PRO A 80 -12.56 -2.44 -13.23
CA PRO A 80 -13.13 -1.31 -12.49
C PRO A 80 -12.34 -0.98 -11.22
N TYR A 81 -11.53 -1.92 -10.72
CA TYR A 81 -10.72 -1.72 -9.53
C TYR A 81 -9.31 -1.21 -9.81
N ARG A 82 -8.85 -1.22 -11.07
CA ARG A 82 -7.49 -0.82 -11.46
C ARG A 82 -7.14 0.57 -10.93
N ALA A 83 -7.93 1.57 -11.30
CA ALA A 83 -7.66 2.97 -10.95
C ALA A 83 -7.64 3.17 -9.42
N LYS A 84 -8.62 2.59 -8.72
CA LYS A 84 -8.74 2.67 -7.26
C LYS A 84 -7.54 2.02 -6.56
N MET A 85 -7.12 0.83 -6.98
CA MET A 85 -5.99 0.12 -6.36
C MET A 85 -4.67 0.80 -6.66
N LEU A 86 -4.47 1.28 -7.89
CA LEU A 86 -3.26 2.03 -8.27
C LEU A 86 -3.12 3.32 -7.47
N ALA A 87 -4.19 4.12 -7.36
CA ALA A 87 -4.19 5.35 -6.57
C ALA A 87 -3.89 5.10 -5.09
N ARG A 88 -4.48 4.04 -4.52
CA ARG A 88 -4.22 3.64 -3.12
C ARG A 88 -2.76 3.24 -2.92
N ALA A 89 -2.21 2.40 -3.79
CA ALA A 89 -0.83 1.93 -3.69
C ALA A 89 0.18 3.08 -3.85
N LEU A 90 -0.02 3.96 -4.84
CA LEU A 90 0.84 5.13 -5.05
C LEU A 90 0.78 6.11 -3.87
N THR A 91 -0.41 6.38 -3.33
CA THR A 91 -0.57 7.26 -2.16
C THR A 91 0.18 6.70 -0.95
N ALA A 92 0.05 5.40 -0.68
CA ALA A 92 0.76 4.75 0.42
C ALA A 92 2.28 4.76 0.21
N ARG A 93 2.74 4.49 -1.01
CA ARG A 93 4.16 4.58 -1.39
C ARG A 93 4.73 5.98 -1.23
N GLN A 94 3.99 7.00 -1.65
CA GLN A 94 4.44 8.39 -1.53
C GLN A 94 4.55 8.82 -0.08
N ARG A 95 3.62 8.41 0.78
CA ARG A 95 3.71 8.63 2.23
C ARG A 95 4.95 7.96 2.83
N GLU A 96 5.28 6.78 2.34
CA GLU A 96 6.46 6.07 2.81
C GLU A 96 7.77 6.77 2.43
N LEU A 97 7.86 7.24 1.18
CA LEU A 97 9.02 7.98 0.70
C LEU A 97 9.15 9.37 1.32
N ALA A 98 8.02 10.02 1.65
CA ALA A 98 8.02 11.33 2.29
C ALA A 98 8.53 11.28 3.75
N GLY A 99 8.51 10.10 4.38
CA GLY A 99 8.85 9.91 5.78
C GLY A 99 8.06 10.81 6.75
N PRO A 100 8.37 10.79 8.05
CA PRO A 100 7.77 11.71 9.02
C PRO A 100 8.11 13.19 8.81
N ARG A 101 9.06 13.54 7.92
CA ARG A 101 9.64 14.89 7.81
C ARG A 101 8.80 15.88 7.00
N ALA A 102 7.95 15.42 6.08
CA ALA A 102 7.17 16.33 5.24
C ALA A 102 6.05 17.09 5.97
N ALA A 103 5.73 16.73 7.22
CA ALA A 103 4.76 17.43 8.05
C ALA A 103 5.38 18.57 8.89
N GLY A 104 6.69 18.54 9.16
CA GLY A 104 7.37 19.54 10.01
C GLY A 104 7.88 20.77 9.26
N GLU A 105 8.09 20.69 7.96
CA GLU A 105 8.68 21.79 7.17
C GLU A 105 7.67 22.84 6.69
N ARG A 106 6.36 22.63 6.93
CA ARG A 106 5.32 23.61 6.56
C ARG A 106 4.97 24.61 7.65
N GLU A 107 5.48 24.43 8.88
CA GLU A 107 5.12 25.28 10.03
C GLU A 107 6.25 26.23 10.45
N HIS A 108 7.45 26.13 9.86
CA HIS A 108 8.60 26.98 10.23
C HIS A 108 8.93 28.10 9.22
N ARG A 109 8.01 28.41 8.30
CA ARG A 109 8.09 29.58 7.40
C ARG A 109 6.91 30.53 7.63
N ALA A 110 6.83 31.06 8.85
CA ALA A 110 6.15 32.31 9.19
C ALA A 110 7.13 33.08 10.09
N ASP A 111 8.15 33.68 9.48
CA ASP A 111 8.28 35.13 9.22
C ASP A 111 9.05 35.84 10.36
N PRO A 112 10.37 36.07 10.20
CA PRO A 112 11.18 36.76 11.19
C PRO A 112 11.27 38.25 10.85
N GLN A 113 10.22 39.04 11.07
CA GLN A 113 10.31 40.50 11.15
C GLN A 113 9.22 41.10 12.04
N GLU A 114 9.56 41.43 13.30
CA GLU A 114 9.32 42.77 13.88
C GLU A 114 9.93 42.91 15.29
N GLU A 115 11.17 42.45 15.48
CA GLU A 115 12.00 42.87 16.61
C GLU A 115 12.71 44.18 16.23
N ARG A 116 11.94 45.25 16.00
CA ARG A 116 12.47 46.62 15.80
C ARG A 116 11.46 47.68 16.26
N ARG A 117 10.94 47.59 17.48
CA ARG A 117 10.32 48.75 18.18
C ARG A 117 10.56 48.70 19.69
N GLU A 118 11.82 48.63 20.09
CA GLU A 118 12.28 49.22 21.35
C GLU A 118 13.45 50.14 21.02
N GLY A 119 13.30 51.43 21.32
CA GLY A 119 14.39 52.41 21.24
C GLY A 119 14.02 53.70 20.50
N ALA A 120 13.18 54.55 21.12
CA ALA A 120 13.34 56.01 21.19
C ALA A 120 12.21 56.61 22.04
#